data_AF-A0A938E6D7-F1
#
_entry.id   AF-A0A938E6D7-F1
#
_cell.length_a   1.000
_cell.length_b   1.000
_cell.length_c   1.000
_cell.angle_alpha   90.00
_cell.angle_beta   90.00
_cell.angle_gamma   90.00
#
_symmetry.space_group_name_H-M   'P 1'
#
loop_
_entity.id
_entity.type
_entity.pdbx_description
1 polymer ?
#
loop_
_entity_poly.entity_id
_entity_poly.type
_entity_poly.pdbx_seq_one_letter_code
_entity_poly.pdbx_strand_id
1 'polypeptide(L)'
;MAGSLTTAGLLGVGVAPAGAIANSAPLATVGANGDVVTIASDATYVYLGGKFTYVGANTGPGVAVNELTGTRLATLARVRGGEVRAAVSDRRGGWYIGGSFTTVGGQARNGLARILSTGALAAWAPSVAGQVDALAHDGGLV
;
A
#
# COMPACT_ATOMS: atom_id res chain seq x y z
N MET A 1 -25.22 63.75 -36.92
CA MET A 1 -26.12 62.64 -37.31
C MET A 1 -25.81 61.47 -36.41
N ALA A 2 -26.81 61.00 -35.67
CA ALA A 2 -26.73 59.82 -34.82
C ALA A 2 -26.80 58.53 -35.66
N GLY A 3 -26.18 57.45 -35.18
CA GLY A 3 -26.29 56.09 -35.72
C GLY A 3 -25.33 55.17 -34.98
N SER A 4 -25.74 54.62 -33.83
CA SER A 4 -26.40 53.32 -33.63
C SER A 4 -25.40 52.19 -33.32
N LEU A 5 -25.40 51.77 -32.05
CA LEU A 5 -24.80 50.54 -31.55
C LEU A 5 -25.41 49.33 -32.27
N THR A 6 -24.57 48.39 -32.70
CA THR A 6 -24.99 47.00 -32.97
C THR A 6 -24.09 46.05 -32.17
N THR A 7 -24.74 45.31 -31.28
CA THR A 7 -24.16 44.24 -30.46
C THR A 7 -24.04 42.97 -31.29
N ALA A 8 -22.85 42.37 -31.33
CA ALA A 8 -22.60 40.95 -31.62
C ALA A 8 -21.32 40.60 -30.84
N GLY A 9 -21.22 39.58 -30.00
CA GLY A 9 -21.86 38.28 -30.00
C GLY A 9 -20.75 37.23 -29.93
N LEU A 10 -20.50 36.71 -28.72
CA LEU A 10 -19.67 35.56 -28.35
C LEU A 10 -18.16 35.55 -28.68
N LEU A 11 -17.35 35.26 -27.67
CA LEU A 11 -16.73 33.93 -27.51
C LEU A 11 -16.34 33.79 -26.03
N GLY A 12 -17.15 33.00 -25.30
CA GLY A 12 -16.77 32.58 -23.96
C GLY A 12 -15.47 31.81 -24.04
N VAL A 13 -14.46 32.26 -23.29
CA VAL A 13 -13.30 31.42 -22.98
C VAL A 13 -13.83 30.33 -22.05
N GLY A 14 -14.34 29.26 -22.65
CA GLY A 14 -14.61 28.02 -21.96
C GLY A 14 -13.27 27.51 -21.46
N VAL A 15 -12.95 27.81 -20.20
CA VAL A 15 -11.99 26.98 -19.47
C VAL A 15 -12.69 25.64 -19.34
N ALA A 16 -12.41 24.72 -20.26
CA ALA A 16 -12.75 23.33 -20.06
C ALA A 16 -12.18 22.95 -18.69
N PRO A 17 -12.98 22.41 -17.75
CA PRO A 17 -12.39 21.84 -16.55
C PRO A 17 -11.35 20.83 -17.03
N ALA A 18 -10.10 21.07 -16.65
CA ALA A 18 -8.98 20.21 -16.98
C ALA A 18 -9.45 18.77 -16.76
N GLY A 19 -9.52 18.01 -17.86
CA GLY A 19 -10.10 16.68 -17.87
C GLY A 19 -9.51 15.91 -16.70
N ALA A 20 -10.38 15.33 -15.88
CA ALA A 20 -9.96 14.37 -14.88
C ALA A 20 -9.30 13.22 -15.63
N ILE A 21 -7.98 13.29 -15.77
CA ILE A 21 -7.17 12.11 -15.99
C ILE A 21 -7.31 11.32 -14.70
N ALA A 22 -8.35 10.50 -14.62
CA ALA A 22 -8.42 9.39 -13.70
C ALA A 22 -7.35 8.38 -14.15
N ASN A 23 -6.07 8.79 -14.08
CA ASN A 23 -5.00 7.84 -14.00
C ASN A 23 -5.09 7.30 -12.58
N SER A 24 -5.83 6.21 -12.42
CA SER A 24 -6.01 5.46 -11.18
C SER A 24 -4.73 4.76 -10.70
N ALA A 25 -3.55 5.11 -11.25
CA ALA A 25 -2.30 4.43 -11.00
C ALA A 25 -1.07 5.28 -10.59
N PRO A 26 -1.11 6.42 -9.85
CA PRO A 26 0.13 7.11 -9.50
C PRO A 26 0.76 6.61 -8.19
N LEU A 27 0.00 5.96 -7.31
CA LEU A 27 0.43 5.71 -5.92
C LEU A 27 0.48 4.23 -5.56
N ALA A 28 0.92 3.35 -6.46
CA ALA A 28 1.23 1.97 -6.07
C ALA A 28 2.27 1.89 -4.92
N THR A 29 3.04 2.98 -4.73
CA THR A 29 4.12 3.13 -3.76
C THR A 29 3.69 3.75 -2.43
N VAL A 30 2.61 4.53 -2.37
CA VAL A 30 2.18 5.23 -1.14
C VAL A 30 0.69 5.05 -0.85
N GLY A 31 0.33 5.07 0.43
CA GLY A 31 -1.04 5.01 0.92
C GLY A 31 -1.28 6.07 1.98
N ALA A 32 -2.53 6.52 2.07
CA ALA A 32 -3.00 7.39 3.15
C ALA A 32 -3.57 6.55 4.31
N ASN A 33 -3.45 7.04 5.54
CA ASN A 33 -4.03 6.39 6.73
C ASN A 33 -5.53 6.68 6.94
N GLY A 34 -6.20 7.23 5.93
CA GLY A 34 -7.60 7.63 6.00
C GLY A 34 -8.15 7.90 4.61
N ASP A 35 -9.33 8.50 4.56
CA ASP A 35 -10.09 8.65 3.33
C ASP A 35 -9.45 9.70 2.43
N VAL A 36 -9.04 9.29 1.24
CA VAL A 36 -8.73 10.20 0.14
C VAL A 36 -10.01 10.40 -0.65
N VAL A 37 -10.54 11.61 -0.62
CA VAL A 37 -11.83 11.97 -1.24
C VAL A 37 -11.64 12.56 -2.62
N THR A 38 -10.52 13.24 -2.84
CA THR A 38 -10.19 13.89 -4.12
C THR A 38 -8.72 13.73 -4.45
N ILE A 39 -8.44 13.70 -5.75
CA ILE A 39 -7.11 13.61 -6.33
C ILE A 39 -7.03 14.63 -7.45
N ALA A 40 -6.05 15.53 -7.39
CA ALA A 40 -5.66 16.42 -8.47
C ALA A 40 -4.17 16.24 -8.76
N SER A 41 -3.72 16.55 -9.96
CA SER A 41 -2.30 16.38 -10.32
C SER A 41 -1.86 17.41 -11.35
N ASP A 42 -0.58 17.77 -11.30
CA ASP A 42 0.11 18.53 -12.35
C ASP A 42 1.29 17.71 -12.90
N ALA A 43 2.24 18.35 -13.59
CA ALA A 43 3.40 17.67 -14.19
C ALA A 43 4.36 17.04 -13.14
N THR A 44 4.31 17.47 -11.88
CA THR A 44 5.26 17.09 -10.83
C THR A 44 4.58 16.50 -9.59
N TYR A 45 3.40 16.98 -9.22
CA TYR A 45 2.74 16.63 -7.96
C TYR A 45 1.38 15.97 -8.16
N VAL A 46 1.06 15.08 -7.23
CA VAL A 46 -0.29 14.58 -6.99
C VAL A 46 -0.74 15.13 -5.65
N TYR A 47 -1.82 15.93 -5.68
CA TYR A 47 -2.47 16.49 -4.51
C TYR A 47 -3.59 15.57 -4.07
N LEU A 48 -3.50 15.08 -2.83
CA LEU A 48 -4.53 14.27 -2.20
C LEU A 48 -5.33 15.16 -1.25
N GLY A 49 -6.64 15.18 -1.39
CA GLY A 49 -7.55 15.86 -0.47
C GLY A 49 -8.49 14.87 0.19
N GLY A 50 -8.72 15.02 1.49
CA GLY A 50 -9.59 14.12 2.24
C GLY A 50 -9.31 14.13 3.74
N LYS A 51 -9.85 13.13 4.44
CA LYS A 51 -9.70 12.94 5.88
C LYS A 51 -8.61 11.91 6.16
N PHE A 52 -7.37 12.32 5.97
CA PHE A 52 -6.18 11.57 6.39
C PHE A 52 -5.21 12.54 7.07
N THR A 53 -4.33 11.99 7.90
CA THR A 53 -3.30 12.77 8.61
C THR A 53 -1.89 12.32 8.26
N TYR A 54 -1.76 11.23 7.51
CA TYR A 54 -0.49 10.65 7.11
C TYR A 54 -0.57 10.04 5.72
N VAL A 55 0.46 10.29 4.91
CA VAL A 55 0.72 9.61 3.63
C VAL A 55 2.13 9.02 3.70
N GLY A 56 2.26 7.73 3.40
CA GLY A 56 3.54 7.04 3.48
C GLY A 56 3.58 5.80 2.61
N ALA A 57 4.71 5.09 2.60
CA ALA A 57 4.87 3.94 1.74
C ALA A 57 3.82 2.84 2.02
N ASN A 58 3.24 2.28 0.96
CA ASN A 58 2.28 1.19 1.07
C ASN A 58 3.01 -0.14 1.30
N THR A 59 3.14 -0.55 2.57
CA THR A 59 3.86 -1.76 2.99
C THR A 59 3.01 -3.03 2.91
N GLY A 60 1.69 -2.91 2.79
CA GLY A 60 0.78 -4.03 3.05
C GLY A 60 0.62 -4.32 4.56
N PRO A 61 0.07 -5.49 4.92
CA PRO A 61 -0.36 -5.82 6.28
C PRO A 61 0.78 -6.29 7.21
N GLY A 62 2.02 -6.29 6.73
CA GLY A 62 3.19 -6.70 7.52
C GLY A 62 4.43 -5.91 7.11
N VAL A 63 5.14 -5.38 8.10
CA VAL A 63 6.37 -4.60 7.91
C VAL A 63 7.40 -4.98 8.98
N ALA A 64 8.66 -5.08 8.59
CA ALA A 64 9.78 -5.21 9.51
C ALA A 64 10.43 -3.83 9.68
N VAL A 65 10.62 -3.42 10.93
CA VAL A 65 11.18 -2.13 11.30
C VAL A 65 12.38 -2.36 12.21
N ASN A 66 13.46 -1.62 11.97
CA ASN A 66 14.60 -1.58 12.88
C ASN A 66 14.18 -0.79 14.12
N GLU A 67 14.26 -1.42 15.29
CA GLU A 67 13.81 -0.86 16.56
C GLU A 67 14.57 0.40 16.98
N LEU A 68 15.87 0.49 16.63
CA LEU A 68 16.72 1.61 17.04
C LEU A 68 16.56 2.83 16.12
N THR A 69 16.40 2.59 14.82
CA THR A 69 16.40 3.67 13.81
C THR A 69 15.01 3.99 13.27
N GLY A 70 14.01 3.14 13.52
CA GLY A 70 12.68 3.23 12.92
C GLY A 70 12.66 2.97 11.40
N THR A 71 13.79 2.58 10.80
CA THR A 71 13.85 2.35 9.35
C THR A 71 13.23 1.01 9.00
N ARG A 72 12.41 1.01 7.95
CA ARG A 72 11.79 -0.23 7.43
C ARG A 72 12.80 -1.06 6.65
N LEU A 73 12.63 -2.38 6.67
CA LEU A 73 13.34 -3.30 5.78
C LEU A 73 12.75 -3.20 4.37
N ALA A 74 13.42 -2.45 3.49
CA ALA A 74 12.93 -2.17 2.13
C ALA A 74 12.79 -3.42 1.24
N THR A 75 13.57 -4.46 1.52
CA THR A 75 13.60 -5.72 0.75
C THR A 75 12.56 -6.74 1.21
N LEU A 76 11.70 -6.39 2.18
CA LEU A 76 10.70 -7.30 2.71
C LEU A 76 9.74 -7.79 1.63
N ALA A 77 9.63 -9.11 1.49
CA ALA A 77 8.65 -9.75 0.62
C ALA A 77 7.23 -9.31 1.01
N ARG A 78 6.57 -8.56 0.12
CA ARG A 78 5.28 -7.93 0.41
C ARG A 78 4.17 -8.95 0.61
N VAL A 79 3.46 -8.86 1.73
CA VAL A 79 2.27 -9.68 2.03
C VAL A 79 1.02 -9.06 1.37
N ARG A 80 0.12 -9.88 0.81
CA ARG A 80 -1.15 -9.43 0.22
C ARG A 80 -2.26 -10.48 0.36
N GLY A 81 -3.50 -10.03 0.14
CA GLY A 81 -4.69 -10.89 0.09
C GLY A 81 -5.27 -11.24 1.45
N GLY A 82 -4.92 -10.48 2.50
CA GLY A 82 -5.42 -10.67 3.86
C GLY A 82 -4.55 -9.92 4.88
N GLU A 83 -4.69 -10.27 6.14
CA GLU A 83 -3.99 -9.67 7.29
C GLU A 83 -2.84 -10.57 7.74
N VAL A 84 -1.81 -9.96 8.35
CA VAL A 84 -0.89 -10.66 9.24
C VAL A 84 -1.40 -10.43 10.66
N ARG A 85 -1.69 -11.52 11.39
CA ARG A 85 -2.24 -11.49 12.76
C ARG A 85 -1.26 -11.94 13.81
N ALA A 86 -0.33 -12.81 13.42
CA ALA A 86 0.71 -13.33 14.29
C ALA A 86 2.08 -13.19 13.63
N ALA A 87 3.09 -12.88 14.44
CA ALA A 87 4.49 -12.92 14.04
C ALA A 87 5.34 -13.44 15.19
N VAL A 88 6.25 -14.37 14.91
CA VAL A 88 7.17 -14.93 15.91
C VAL A 88 8.57 -15.07 15.33
N SER A 89 9.59 -14.74 16.12
CA SER A 89 10.99 -14.84 15.65
C SER A 89 11.37 -16.28 15.34
N ASP A 90 12.08 -16.49 14.24
CA ASP A 90 12.70 -17.79 13.91
C ASP A 90 13.99 -18.05 14.70
N ARG A 91 14.37 -17.14 15.60
CA ARG A 91 15.61 -17.14 16.41
C ARG A 91 16.90 -17.09 15.59
N ARG A 92 16.82 -16.76 14.30
CA ARG A 92 17.95 -16.63 13.36
C ARG A 92 17.93 -15.28 12.62
N GLY A 93 17.17 -14.33 13.16
CA GLY A 93 16.97 -12.98 12.59
C GLY A 93 15.81 -12.88 11.59
N GLY A 94 15.17 -14.00 11.26
CA GLY A 94 13.94 -14.06 10.48
C GLY A 94 12.69 -14.19 11.37
N TRP A 95 11.55 -14.36 10.70
CA TRP A 95 10.23 -14.39 11.33
C TRP A 95 9.32 -15.39 10.65
N TYR A 96 8.52 -16.08 11.44
CA TYR A 96 7.32 -16.75 10.97
C TYR A 96 6.14 -15.79 11.10
N ILE A 97 5.30 -15.74 10.09
CA ILE A 97 4.08 -14.93 10.06
C ILE A 97 2.86 -15.81 9.84
N GLY A 98 1.77 -15.47 10.52
CA GLY A 98 0.49 -16.14 10.47
C GLY A 98 -0.64 -15.14 10.23
N GLY A 99 -1.65 -15.52 9.47
CA GLY A 99 -2.84 -14.69 9.29
C GLY A 99 -3.81 -15.23 8.24
N SER A 100 -4.45 -14.31 7.52
CA SER A 100 -5.44 -14.61 6.47
C SER A 100 -4.93 -14.32 5.05
N PHE A 101 -3.66 -13.93 4.92
CA PHE A 101 -3.04 -13.63 3.62
C PHE A 101 -2.97 -14.86 2.71
N THR A 102 -2.94 -14.59 1.40
CA THR A 102 -2.88 -15.62 0.35
C THR A 102 -1.61 -15.54 -0.48
N THR A 103 -0.86 -14.45 -0.37
CA THR A 103 0.40 -14.28 -1.11
C THR A 103 1.45 -13.51 -0.30
N VAL A 104 2.72 -13.87 -0.51
CA VAL A 104 3.88 -13.18 0.04
C VAL A 104 4.95 -13.08 -1.05
N GLY A 105 5.49 -11.89 -1.30
CA GLY A 105 6.52 -11.69 -2.34
C GLY A 105 6.06 -12.11 -3.75
N GLY A 106 4.75 -12.06 -4.02
CA GLY A 106 4.16 -12.55 -5.28
C GLY A 106 4.01 -14.07 -5.40
N GLN A 107 4.42 -14.84 -4.38
CA GLN A 107 4.24 -16.28 -4.33
C GLN A 107 3.02 -16.65 -3.48
N ALA A 108 2.31 -17.71 -3.85
CA ALA A 108 1.18 -18.21 -3.07
C ALA A 108 1.64 -18.68 -1.68
N ARG A 109 0.96 -18.20 -0.64
CA ARG A 109 1.16 -18.56 0.77
C ARG A 109 -0.17 -18.43 1.49
N ASN A 110 -0.74 -19.55 1.90
CA ASN A 110 -2.05 -19.59 2.53
C ASN A 110 -1.90 -19.60 4.06
N GLY A 111 -1.94 -18.41 4.65
CA GLY A 111 -2.00 -18.20 6.08
C GLY A 111 -0.69 -18.38 6.84
N LEU A 112 0.36 -18.96 6.24
CA LEU A 112 1.67 -19.13 6.86
C LEU A 112 2.82 -18.81 5.89
N ALA A 113 3.85 -18.13 6.41
CA ALA A 113 5.09 -17.92 5.69
C ALA A 113 6.26 -17.73 6.67
N ARG A 114 7.47 -18.05 6.20
CA ARG A 114 8.71 -17.68 6.89
C ARG A 114 9.46 -16.67 6.05
N ILE A 115 9.87 -15.59 6.69
CA ILE A 115 10.67 -14.51 6.14
C ILE A 115 12.06 -14.59 6.74
N LEU A 116 13.09 -14.58 5.90
CA LEU A 116 14.48 -14.58 6.31
C LEU A 116 14.89 -13.18 6.80
N SER A 117 16.01 -13.09 7.52
CA SER A 117 16.56 -11.80 8.00
C SER A 117 16.82 -10.79 6.88
N THR A 118 17.04 -11.27 5.65
CA THR A 118 17.21 -10.43 4.45
C THR A 118 15.90 -9.84 3.91
N GLY A 119 14.75 -10.26 4.44
CA GLY A 119 13.42 -9.94 3.93
C GLY A 119 12.92 -10.92 2.85
N ALA A 120 13.74 -11.87 2.42
CA ALA A 120 13.37 -12.86 1.42
C ALA A 120 12.39 -13.91 1.96
N LEU A 121 11.48 -14.38 1.10
CA LEU A 121 10.56 -15.46 1.41
C LEU A 121 11.28 -16.81 1.39
N ALA A 122 11.16 -17.59 2.46
CA ALA A 122 11.72 -18.93 2.53
C ALA A 122 10.90 -19.96 1.73
N ALA A 123 11.52 -21.08 1.35
CA ALA A 123 10.84 -22.17 0.64
C ALA A 123 9.75 -22.88 1.47
N TRP A 124 9.80 -22.78 2.80
CA TRP A 124 8.81 -23.36 3.72
C TRP A 124 7.39 -22.81 3.47
N ALA A 125 6.52 -23.62 2.86
CA ALA A 125 5.21 -23.20 2.34
C ALA A 125 4.06 -24.11 2.79
N PRO A 126 3.80 -24.27 4.10
CA PRO A 126 2.60 -24.94 4.56
C PRO A 126 1.35 -24.14 4.15
N SER A 127 0.22 -24.84 4.04
CA SER A 127 -1.08 -24.26 3.70
C SER A 127 -2.07 -24.53 4.81
N VAL A 128 -2.74 -23.48 5.26
CA VAL A 128 -3.82 -23.57 6.26
C VAL A 128 -5.15 -23.33 5.55
N ALA A 129 -6.20 -24.08 5.92
CA ALA A 129 -7.54 -23.92 5.33
C ALA A 129 -8.33 -22.74 5.92
N GLY A 130 -7.90 -22.22 7.08
CA GLY A 130 -8.47 -21.07 7.77
C GLY A 130 -7.41 -20.00 8.08
N GLN A 131 -7.75 -19.10 8.99
CA GLN A 131 -6.85 -18.02 9.42
C GLN A 131 -5.96 -18.51 10.57
N VAL A 132 -4.73 -18.00 10.62
CA VAL A 132 -3.83 -18.23 11.76
C VAL A 132 -3.86 -17.02 12.67
N ASP A 133 -4.49 -17.16 13.84
CA ASP A 133 -4.62 -16.06 14.81
C ASP A 133 -3.47 -15.99 15.82
N ALA A 134 -2.73 -17.08 16.03
CA ALA A 134 -1.61 -17.15 16.95
C ALA A 134 -0.51 -18.09 16.46
N LEU A 135 0.74 -17.79 16.80
CA LEU A 135 1.91 -18.63 16.55
C LEU A 135 2.78 -18.70 17.81
N ALA A 136 3.32 -19.88 18.07
CA ALA A 136 4.34 -20.10 19.09
C ALA A 136 5.51 -20.86 18.47
N HIS A 137 6.75 -20.46 18.79
CA HIS A 137 7.95 -21.12 18.28
C HIS A 137 8.72 -21.74 19.45
N ASP A 138 8.69 -23.07 19.54
CA ASP A 138 9.36 -23.85 20.58
C ASP A 138 10.50 -24.69 20.01
N GLY A 139 11.67 -24.06 19.83
CA GLY A 139 12.95 -24.75 19.59
C GLY A 139 13.09 -25.56 18.28
N GLY A 140 12.05 -25.65 17.46
CA GLY A 140 12.04 -26.40 16.20
C GLY A 140 10.67 -26.61 15.56
N LEU A 141 9.57 -26.36 16.30
CA LEU A 141 8.20 -26.41 15.79
C LEU A 141 7.55 -25.02 15.82
N VAL A 142 6.83 -24.72 14.74
CA VAL A 142 5.96 -23.55 14.54
C VAL A 142 4.60 -24.04 14.10
#